data_AF-A0A455U8N8-F1
#
_entry.id   AF-A0A455U8N8-F1
#
_cell.length_a   1.000
_cell.length_b   1.000
_cell.length_c   1.000
_cell.angle_alpha   90.00
_cell.angle_beta   90.00
_cell.angle_gamma   90.00
#
_symmetry.space_group_name_H-M   'P 1'
#
loop_
_entity.id
_entity.type
_entity.pdbx_description
1 polymer ?
#
loop_
_entity_poly.entity_id
_entity_poly.type
_entity_poly.pdbx_seq_one_letter_code
_entity_poly.pdbx_strand_id
1 'polypeptide(L)' 'MIIATGSQGEPRAALQRLAQGRHPFVDLQPGDNVIFSAKAIPGNERPIEQLKSA' A
#
# COMPACT_ATOMS: atom_id res chain seq x y z
N MET A 1 -4.51 -8.26 12.53
CA MET A 1 -4.85 -6.93 11.98
C MET A 1 -3.60 -6.07 12.00
N ILE A 2 -3.24 -5.47 10.86
CA ILE A 2 -2.05 -4.61 10.70
C ILE A 2 -2.52 -3.23 10.26
N ILE A 3 -1.97 -2.19 10.88
CA ILE A 3 -2.17 -0.80 10.46
C ILE A 3 -0.84 -0.32 9.88
N ALA A 4 -0.86 0.18 8.65
CA ALA A 4 0.34 0.56 7.92
C ALA A 4 0.18 1.95 7.29
N THR A 5 1.30 2.65 7.10
CA THR A 5 1.37 3.90 6.34
C THR A 5 1.42 3.61 4.83
N GLY A 6 1.13 4.63 4.01
CA GLY A 6 1.28 4.54 2.55
C GLY A 6 -0.02 4.60 1.75
N SER A 7 -1.11 5.10 2.33
CA SER A 7 -2.42 5.13 1.65
C SER A 7 -2.47 6.05 0.43
N GLN A 8 -1.47 6.90 0.22
CA GLN A 8 -1.34 7.78 -0.95
C GLN A 8 -0.33 7.26 -1.99
N GLY A 9 0.17 6.04 -1.84
CA GLY A 9 1.18 5.48 -2.75
C GLY A 9 2.59 6.02 -2.52
N GLU A 10 2.90 6.46 -1.28
CA GLU A 10 4.23 6.98 -0.95
C GLU A 10 5.31 5.89 -1.15
N PRO A 11 6.33 6.11 -2.01
CA PRO A 11 7.24 5.04 -2.46
C PRO A 11 8.03 4.31 -1.37
N ARG A 12 8.18 4.92 -0.19
CA ARG A 12 8.96 4.37 0.93
C ARG A 12 8.10 3.91 2.10
N ALA A 13 6.78 4.03 1.99
CA ALA A 13 5.87 3.66 3.06
C ALA A 13 5.74 2.13 3.21
N ALA A 14 5.20 1.72 4.36
CA ALA A 14 5.07 0.30 4.70
C ALA A 14 4.20 -0.44 3.67
N LEU A 15 3.07 0.14 3.25
CA LEU A 15 2.17 -0.49 2.28
C LEU A 15 2.82 -0.67 0.89
N GLN A 16 3.67 0.27 0.46
CA GLN A 16 4.43 0.12 -0.79
C GLN A 16 5.42 -1.05 -0.71
N ARG A 17 6.11 -1.20 0.42
CA ARG A 17 7.04 -2.33 0.61
C ARG A 17 6.32 -3.66 0.70
N LEU A 18 5.13 -3.68 1.33
CA LEU A 18 4.27 -4.86 1.40
C LEU A 18 3.82 -5.31 0.00
N ALA A 19 3.31 -4.38 -0.82
CA ALA A 19 2.90 -4.68 -2.19
C ALA A 19 4.07 -5.18 -3.07
N GLN A 20 5.30 -4.75 -2.78
CA GLN A 20 6.50 -5.19 -3.50
C GLN A 20 7.15 -6.46 -2.93
N GLY A 21 6.61 -7.06 -1.87
CA GLY A 21 7.24 -8.22 -1.20
C GLY A 21 8.61 -7.89 -0.60
N ARG A 22 8.82 -6.65 -0.15
CA ARG A 22 10.09 -6.13 0.39
C ARG A 22 10.00 -5.69 1.84
N HIS A 23 8.85 -5.89 2.48
CA HIS A 23 8.69 -5.52 3.88
C HIS A 23 9.40 -6.57 4.77
N PRO A 24 10.30 -6.18 5.69
CA PRO A 24 11.24 -7.12 6.30
C PRO A 24 10.64 -8.15 7.26
N PHE A 25 9.38 -7.97 7.67
CA PHE A 25 8.74 -8.77 8.72
C PHE A 25 7.39 -9.36 8.34
N VAL A 26 6.80 -8.90 7.23
CA VAL A 26 5.41 -9.20 6.88
C VAL A 26 5.33 -9.28 5.37
N ASP A 27 4.72 -10.34 4.87
CA ASP A 27 4.42 -10.52 3.45
C ASP A 27 2.91 -10.63 3.27
N LEU A 28 2.39 -10.05 2.18
CA LEU A 28 1.00 -10.26 1.77
C LEU A 28 0.85 -11.65 1.16
N GLN A 29 -0.18 -12.37 1.57
CA GLN A 29 -0.49 -13.69 1.06
C GLN A 29 -1.79 -13.68 0.26
N PRO A 30 -1.97 -14.63 -0.69
CA PRO A 30 -3.25 -14.81 -1.36
C PRO A 30 -4.40 -14.96 -0.35
N GLY A 31 -5.43 -14.13 -0.47
CA GLY A 31 -6.58 -14.10 0.43
C GLY A 31 -6.54 -13.00 1.50
N ASP A 32 -5.41 -12.29 1.66
CA ASP A 32 -5.36 -11.10 2.51
C ASP A 32 -6.19 -9.96 1.91
N ASN A 33 -6.83 -9.18 2.79
CA ASN A 33 -7.59 -8.00 2.42
C ASN A 33 -6.83 -6.73 2.80
N VAL A 34 -6.65 -5.83 1.84
CA VAL A 34 -6.03 -4.52 2.05
C VAL A 34 -7.11 -3.45 1.94
N ILE A 35 -7.27 -2.65 3.01
CA ILE A 35 -8.27 -1.59 3.05
C ILE A 35 -7.58 -0.22 3.02
N PHE A 36 -7.89 0.56 1.99
CA PHE A 36 -7.47 1.96 1.88
C PHE A 36 -8.48 2.85 2.61
N SER A 37 -8.29 3.05 3.92
CA SER A 37 -9.15 3.90 4.74
C SER A 37 -8.74 5.38 4.67
N ALA A 38 -8.64 5.92 3.45
CA ALA A 38 -8.27 7.32 3.21
C ALA A 38 -8.85 7.84 1.90
N LYS A 39 -8.98 9.16 1.79
CA LYS A 39 -9.30 9.85 0.54
C LYS A 39 -8.01 10.16 -0.21
N ALA A 40 -8.02 10.00 -1.54
CA ALA A 40 -6.92 10.47 -2.38
C ALA A 40 -6.79 12.00 -2.28
N ILE A 41 -5.58 12.47 -1.98
CA ILE A 41 -5.23 13.88 -2.10
C ILE A 41 -5.04 14.18 -3.60
N PRO A 42 -5.60 15.29 -4.12
CA PRO A 42 -5.40 15.66 -5.53
C PRO A 42 -3.92 15.67 -5.92
N GLY A 43 -3.58 14.95 -7.00
CA GLY A 43 -2.20 14.76 -7.48
C GLY A 43 -1.58 13.41 -7.12
N ASN A 44 -2.19 12.64 -6.21
CA ASN A 44 -1.73 11.31 -5.82
C ASN A 44 -2.45 10.16 -6.54
N GLU A 45 -3.25 10.44 -7.57
CA GLU A 45 -4.06 9.42 -8.24
C GLU A 45 -3.18 8.33 -8.87
N ARG A 46 -2.13 8.74 -9.60
CA ARG A 46 -1.20 7.81 -10.25
C ARG A 46 -0.45 6.90 -9.27
N PRO A 47 0.22 7.40 -8.23
CA PRO A 47 0.92 6.52 -7.29
C PRO A 47 -0.04 5.58 -6.53
N ILE A 48 -1.26 6.02 -6.23
CA ILE A 48 -2.29 5.15 -5.64
C ILE A 48 -2.67 4.01 -6.59
N GLU A 49 -2.92 4.30 -7.86
CA GLU A 49 -3.28 3.27 -8.86
C GLU A 49 -2.13 2.29 -9.14
N GLN A 50 -0.89 2.77 -9.14
CA GLN A 50 0.29 1.90 -9.24
C GLN A 50 0.38 0.94 -8.05
N LEU A 51 0.11 1.42 -6.84
CA LEU A 51 0.12 0.60 -5.63
C LEU A 51 -0.99 -0.45 -5.64
N LYS A 52 -2.19 -0.13 -6.12
CA LYS A 52 -3.30 -1.10 -6.21
C LYS A 52 -3.08 -2.20 -7.26
N SER A 53 -2.23 -1.92 -8.25
CA SER A 53 -1.96 -2.81 -9.39
C SER A 53 -0.72 -3.67 -9.19
N ALA A 54 -0.01 -3.51 -8.07
CA ALA A 54 1.16 -4.29 -7.68
C ALA A 54 0.73 -5.63 -7.08
#